data_AF-A0A8H8CTS3-F1
#
_entry.id   AF-A0A8H8CTS3-F1
#
_cell.length_a   1.000
_cell.length_b   1.000
_cell.length_c   1.000
_cell.angle_alpha   90.00
_cell.angle_beta   90.00
_cell.angle_gamma   90.00
#
_symmetry.space_group_name_H-M   'P 1'
#
loop_
_entity.id
_entity.type
_entity.pdbx_description
1 polymer ?
#
loop_
_entity_poly.entity_id
_entity_poly.type
_entity_poly.pdbx_seq_one_letter_code
_entity_poly.pdbx_strand_id
1 'polypeptide(L)'
;MQQLSPMKFSQRDRQAIIKAIIDAETLLYTCNVRHGDIHPRNILLPNTAKTWKITIIDFGKARLGRTPYPEEEQRYLPEVSISPLLRWNKAWGIWHVFDAWVDWGWQSWLEDVYEDTRASITDHMRSVWLPSIVTQPLEPLPDF
;
A
#
# COMPACT_ATOMS: atom_id res chain seq x y z
N MET A 1 -4.53 3.71 -16.03
CA MET A 1 -5.48 4.57 -15.31
C MET A 1 -5.28 6.03 -15.65
N GLN A 2 -4.08 6.45 -16.05
CA GLN A 2 -3.75 7.84 -16.39
C GLN A 2 -4.70 8.52 -17.40
N GLN A 3 -5.25 7.78 -18.37
CA GLN A 3 -6.18 8.32 -19.37
C GLN A 3 -7.66 8.29 -18.93
N LEU A 4 -7.96 7.75 -17.75
CA LEU A 4 -9.30 7.68 -17.21
C LEU A 4 -9.57 8.93 -16.36
N SER A 5 -10.83 9.36 -16.35
CA SER A 5 -11.29 10.43 -15.46
C SER A 5 -11.89 9.79 -14.20
N PRO A 6 -11.28 9.95 -13.01
CA PRO A 6 -11.79 9.37 -11.76
C PRO A 6 -13.23 9.81 -11.46
N MET A 7 -13.61 11.03 -11.87
CA MET A 7 -14.95 11.60 -11.69
C MET A 7 -16.06 10.80 -12.41
N LYS A 8 -15.70 9.95 -13.37
CA LYS A 8 -16.67 9.07 -14.06
C LYS A 8 -17.01 7.81 -13.26
N PHE A 9 -16.32 7.57 -12.15
CA PHE A 9 -16.51 6.41 -11.29
C PHE A 9 -17.14 6.84 -9.98
N SER A 10 -18.09 6.05 -9.47
CA SER A 10 -18.61 6.29 -8.13
C SER A 10 -17.49 6.14 -7.09
N GLN A 11 -17.64 6.76 -5.92
CA GLN A 11 -16.67 6.58 -4.83
C GLN A 11 -16.49 5.09 -4.48
N ARG A 12 -17.57 4.31 -4.48
CA ARG A 12 -17.54 2.86 -4.24
C ARG A 12 -16.68 2.12 -5.27
N ASP A 13 -16.79 2.50 -6.54
CA ASP A 13 -15.99 1.90 -7.61
C ASP A 13 -14.51 2.28 -7.49
N ARG A 14 -14.22 3.54 -7.17
CA ARG A 14 -12.85 3.99 -6.91
C ARG A 14 -12.24 3.26 -5.71
N GLN A 15 -12.98 3.08 -4.62
CA GLN A 15 -12.55 2.28 -3.47
C GLN A 15 -12.26 0.83 -3.87
N ALA A 16 -13.13 0.21 -4.67
CA ALA A 16 -12.92 -1.16 -5.14
C ALA A 16 -11.69 -1.30 -6.07
N ILE A 17 -11.44 -0.29 -6.91
CA ILE A 17 -10.23 -0.21 -7.75
C ILE A 17 -8.97 -0.08 -6.88
N ILE A 18 -8.95 0.85 -5.92
CA ILE A 18 -7.81 1.03 -5.01
C ILE A 18 -7.56 -0.25 -4.20
N LYS A 19 -8.61 -0.90 -3.69
CA LYS A 19 -8.49 -2.19 -3.01
C LYS A 19 -7.84 -3.23 -3.93
N ALA A 20 -8.29 -3.36 -5.17
CA ALA A 20 -7.72 -4.31 -6.12
C ALA A 20 -6.23 -4.04 -6.42
N ILE A 21 -5.80 -2.77 -6.40
CA ILE A 21 -4.39 -2.39 -6.55
C ILE A 21 -3.58 -2.84 -5.34
N ILE A 22 -4.06 -2.58 -4.13
CA ILE A 22 -3.41 -3.00 -2.88
C ILE A 22 -3.35 -4.53 -2.80
N ASP A 23 -4.42 -5.23 -3.18
CA ASP A 23 -4.47 -6.70 -3.21
C ASP A 23 -3.45 -7.26 -4.23
N ALA A 24 -3.38 -6.69 -5.43
CA ALA A 24 -2.41 -7.11 -6.44
C ALA A 24 -0.95 -6.84 -6.03
N GLU A 25 -0.67 -5.68 -5.43
CA GLU A 25 0.65 -5.39 -4.88
C GLU A 25 0.98 -6.30 -3.69
N THR A 26 -0.01 -6.67 -2.88
CA THR A 26 0.15 -7.68 -1.82
C THR A 26 0.53 -9.05 -2.40
N LEU A 27 -0.06 -9.46 -3.53
CA LEU A 27 0.34 -10.70 -4.20
C LEU A 27 1.79 -10.64 -4.68
N LEU A 28 2.22 -9.52 -5.29
CA LEU A 28 3.64 -9.31 -5.64
C LEU A 28 4.53 -9.43 -4.39
N TYR A 29 4.11 -8.80 -3.29
CA TYR A 29 4.82 -8.86 -2.02
C TYR A 29 4.95 -10.31 -1.50
N THR A 30 3.91 -11.14 -1.62
CA THR A 30 4.01 -12.57 -1.22
C THR A 30 4.97 -13.38 -2.07
N CYS A 31 5.18 -12.99 -3.33
CA CYS A 31 6.18 -13.59 -4.22
C CYS A 31 7.59 -13.02 -4.02
N ASN A 32 7.83 -12.25 -2.95
CA ASN A 32 9.07 -11.52 -2.70
C ASN A 32 9.46 -10.55 -3.84
N VAL A 33 8.45 -9.98 -4.52
CA VAL A 33 8.62 -8.99 -5.59
C VAL A 33 8.12 -7.64 -5.11
N ARG A 34 8.94 -6.60 -5.24
CA ARG A 34 8.53 -5.21 -5.06
C ARG A 34 8.51 -4.51 -6.41
N HIS A 35 7.37 -3.98 -6.82
CA HIS A 35 7.24 -3.31 -8.12
C HIS A 35 8.07 -2.02 -8.23
N GLY A 36 8.14 -1.24 -7.14
CA GLY A 36 8.93 0.01 -7.09
C GLY A 36 8.40 1.19 -7.90
N ASP A 37 7.24 1.06 -8.56
CA ASP A 37 6.64 2.14 -9.37
C ASP A 37 5.12 2.03 -9.50
N ILE A 38 4.43 1.71 -8.40
CA ILE A 38 2.96 1.64 -8.38
C ILE A 38 2.39 3.05 -8.57
N HIS A 39 1.94 3.33 -9.79
CA HIS A 39 1.38 4.62 -10.22
C HIS A 39 0.21 4.41 -11.18
N PRO A 40 -0.74 5.37 -11.29
CA PRO A 40 -1.86 5.28 -12.24
C PRO A 40 -1.48 5.06 -13.70
N ARG A 41 -0.25 5.45 -14.12
CA ARG A 41 0.26 5.17 -15.47
C ARG A 41 0.56 3.68 -15.70
N ASN A 42 0.91 2.95 -14.65
CA ASN A 42 1.34 1.55 -14.67
C ASN A 42 0.22 0.57 -14.29
N ILE A 43 -1.03 1.04 -14.26
CA ILE A 43 -2.19 0.23 -13.88
C ILE A 43 -3.20 0.27 -15.00
N LEU A 44 -3.51 -0.87 -15.60
CA LEU A 44 -4.57 -0.99 -16.60
C LEU A 44 -5.88 -1.41 -15.92
N LEU A 45 -6.96 -0.75 -16.31
CA LEU A 45 -8.33 -1.12 -15.93
C LEU A 45 -9.04 -1.64 -17.19
N PRO A 46 -8.95 -2.94 -17.50
CA PRO A 46 -9.73 -3.53 -18.57
C PRO A 46 -11.22 -3.30 -18.31
N ASN A 47 -11.94 -2.80 -19.32
CA ASN A 47 -13.37 -2.57 -19.28
C ASN A 47 -14.14 -3.89 -19.43
N THR A 48 -14.00 -4.81 -18.47
CA THR A 48 -14.72 -6.08 -18.45
C THR A 48 -15.82 -6.00 -17.40
N ALA A 49 -17.07 -5.92 -17.86
CA ALA A 49 -18.25 -5.79 -17.02
C ALA A 49 -18.35 -6.95 -16.01
N LYS A 50 -18.18 -6.60 -14.72
CA LYS A 50 -18.67 -7.24 -13.46
C LYS A 50 -17.64 -7.32 -12.33
N THR A 51 -16.34 -7.17 -12.63
CA THR A 51 -15.28 -7.17 -11.60
C THR A 51 -14.23 -6.14 -11.95
N TRP A 52 -13.82 -5.32 -10.97
CA TRP A 52 -12.69 -4.37 -11.10
C TRP A 52 -11.37 -5.14 -11.18
N LYS A 53 -11.15 -5.82 -12.31
CA LYS A 53 -9.88 -6.48 -12.61
C LYS A 53 -8.87 -5.41 -12.96
N ILE A 54 -7.73 -5.43 -12.29
CA ILE A 54 -6.62 -4.53 -12.56
C ILE A 54 -5.44 -5.34 -13.07
N THR A 55 -4.62 -4.73 -13.92
CA THR A 55 -3.34 -5.31 -14.37
C THR A 55 -2.25 -4.30 -14.08
N ILE A 56 -1.27 -4.71 -13.27
CA ILE A 56 -0.05 -3.93 -13.04
C ILE A 56 0.92 -4.22 -14.20
N ILE A 57 1.48 -3.17 -14.79
CA ILE A 57 2.43 -3.24 -15.91
C ILE A 57 3.71 -2.47 -15.56
N ASP A 58 4.73 -2.63 -16.40
CA ASP A 58 6.04 -1.97 -16.26
C ASP A 58 6.82 -2.37 -15.00
N PHE A 59 7.36 -3.58 -15.03
CA PHE A 59 8.25 -4.11 -14.00
C PHE A 59 9.72 -3.65 -14.18
N GLY A 60 10.00 -2.61 -14.98
CA GLY A 60 11.36 -2.16 -15.23
C GLY A 60 12.10 -1.65 -13.98
N LYS A 61 11.36 -1.28 -12.93
CA LYS A 61 11.90 -0.90 -11.61
C LYS A 61 11.68 -1.97 -10.54
N ALA A 62 11.14 -3.13 -10.91
CA ALA A 62 10.86 -4.18 -9.96
C ALA A 62 12.15 -4.79 -9.41
N ARG A 63 12.11 -5.20 -8.15
CA ARG A 63 13.23 -5.85 -7.46
C ARG A 63 12.74 -7.09 -6.73
N LEU A 64 13.60 -8.09 -6.66
CA LEU A 64 13.44 -9.21 -5.75
C LEU A 64 13.93 -8.79 -4.37
N GLY A 65 13.22 -9.24 -3.34
CA GLY A 65 13.51 -8.88 -1.95
C GLY A 65 12.73 -7.68 -1.45
N ARG A 66 12.95 -7.36 -0.18
CA ARG A 66 12.29 -6.27 0.55
C ARG A 66 13.02 -4.95 0.38
N THR A 67 14.33 -5.00 0.17
CA THR A 67 15.22 -3.86 0.08
C THR A 67 16.19 -4.03 -1.08
N PRO A 68 16.66 -2.92 -1.69
CA PRO A 68 17.74 -2.99 -2.65
C PRO A 68 19.12 -3.34 -2.04
N TYR A 69 19.21 -3.38 -0.71
CA TYR A 69 20.42 -3.62 0.07
C TYR A 69 20.38 -5.03 0.69
N PRO A 70 21.07 -6.04 0.11
CA PRO A 70 21.01 -7.42 0.59
C PRO A 70 21.37 -7.59 2.08
N GLU A 71 22.27 -6.76 2.58
CA GLU A 71 22.69 -6.73 3.98
C GLU A 71 21.57 -6.32 4.94
N GLU A 72 20.58 -5.56 4.47
CA GLU A 72 19.43 -5.15 5.27
C GLU A 72 18.21 -6.08 5.09
N GLU A 73 18.25 -7.05 4.18
CA GLU A 73 17.09 -7.88 3.82
C GLU A 73 16.44 -8.52 5.05
N GLN A 74 17.26 -9.05 5.96
CA GLN A 74 16.79 -9.69 7.21
C GLN A 74 16.05 -8.74 8.14
N ARG A 75 16.39 -7.44 8.12
CA ARG A 75 15.70 -6.42 8.93
C ARG A 75 14.26 -6.23 8.50
N TYR A 76 13.95 -6.46 7.23
CA TYR A 76 12.62 -6.23 6.65
C TYR A 76 11.73 -7.47 6.62
N LEU A 77 12.04 -8.46 7.46
CA LEU A 77 11.21 -9.67 7.65
C LEU A 77 10.95 -10.38 6.30
N PRO A 78 12.01 -10.88 5.64
CA PRO A 78 11.85 -11.61 4.39
C PRO A 78 10.96 -12.83 4.63
N GLU A 79 10.21 -13.25 3.60
CA GLU A 79 9.27 -14.40 3.66
C GLU A 79 8.07 -14.24 4.61
N VAL A 80 8.06 -13.22 5.47
CA VAL A 80 6.93 -12.90 6.34
C VAL A 80 5.90 -12.07 5.58
N SER A 81 4.63 -12.47 5.67
CA SER A 81 3.52 -11.67 5.15
C SER A 81 3.33 -10.43 6.03
N ILE A 82 3.32 -9.25 5.42
CA ILE A 82 3.14 -7.97 6.11
C ILE A 82 1.80 -7.38 5.70
N SER A 83 0.98 -7.05 6.69
CA SER A 83 -0.35 -6.50 6.47
C SER A 83 -0.33 -5.22 5.61
N PRO A 84 -1.29 -5.06 4.68
CA PRO A 84 -1.50 -3.80 3.98
C PRO A 84 -1.65 -2.58 4.92
N LEU A 85 -2.17 -2.76 6.14
CA LEU A 85 -2.31 -1.69 7.14
C LEU A 85 -0.97 -1.02 7.49
N LEU A 86 0.14 -1.76 7.40
CA LEU A 86 1.48 -1.23 7.62
C LEU A 86 2.10 -0.70 6.32
N ARG A 87 2.02 -1.47 5.23
CA ARG A 87 2.68 -1.14 3.95
C ARG A 87 2.06 0.06 3.24
N TRP A 88 0.75 0.25 3.38
CA TRP A 88 -0.01 1.34 2.77
C TRP A 88 -0.44 2.41 3.78
N ASN A 89 0.17 2.41 4.96
CA ASN A 89 -0.13 3.38 6.01
C ASN A 89 0.05 4.82 5.50
N LYS A 90 -0.83 5.74 5.93
CA LYS A 90 -0.78 7.15 5.52
C LYS A 90 0.59 7.80 5.74
N ALA A 91 1.35 7.33 6.75
CA ALA A 91 2.67 7.86 7.11
C ALA A 91 3.72 7.72 6.00
N TRP A 92 3.53 6.78 5.06
CA TRP A 92 4.42 6.60 3.92
C TRP A 92 4.14 7.55 2.77
N GLY A 93 2.98 8.20 2.74
CA GLY A 93 2.60 9.14 1.67
C GLY A 93 2.37 8.51 0.29
N ILE A 94 2.50 7.18 0.13
CA ILE A 94 2.30 6.47 -1.15
C ILE A 94 0.90 6.73 -1.73
N TRP A 95 -0.10 6.90 -0.85
CA TRP A 95 -1.48 7.17 -1.24
C TRP A 95 -1.65 8.47 -2.04
N HIS A 96 -0.75 9.45 -1.90
CA HIS A 96 -0.78 10.70 -2.67
C HIS A 96 -0.63 10.50 -4.18
N VAL A 97 -0.01 9.39 -4.59
CA VAL A 97 0.05 8.97 -5.99
C VAL A 97 -1.35 8.76 -6.59
N PHE A 98 -2.35 8.56 -5.73
CA PHE A 98 -3.75 8.37 -6.06
C PHE A 98 -4.65 9.53 -5.60
N ASP A 99 -4.12 10.73 -5.34
CA ASP A 99 -4.93 11.90 -4.88
C ASP A 99 -6.12 12.19 -5.80
N ALA A 100 -5.96 12.03 -7.12
CA ALA A 100 -7.07 12.21 -8.07
C ALA A 100 -8.17 11.14 -7.95
N TRP A 101 -7.88 10.00 -7.33
CA TRP A 101 -8.78 8.86 -7.16
C TRP A 101 -9.36 8.74 -5.75
N VAL A 102 -8.78 9.41 -4.76
CA VAL A 102 -9.11 9.29 -3.34
C VAL A 102 -9.65 10.63 -2.81
N ASP A 103 -10.92 10.66 -2.44
CA ASP A 103 -11.60 11.79 -1.80
C ASP A 103 -12.25 11.40 -0.46
N TRP A 104 -11.89 10.22 0.07
CA TRP A 104 -12.34 9.71 1.37
C TRP A 104 -11.19 9.67 2.38
N GLY A 105 -11.51 9.44 3.65
CA GLY A 105 -10.51 9.27 4.71
C GLY A 105 -9.66 8.03 4.48
N TRP A 106 -8.48 8.19 3.87
CA TRP A 106 -7.58 7.08 3.48
C TRP A 106 -7.33 6.09 4.61
N GLN A 107 -6.87 6.59 5.77
CA GLN A 107 -6.46 5.74 6.88
C GLN A 107 -7.66 4.99 7.49
N SER A 108 -8.80 5.65 7.68
CA SER A 108 -10.01 5.03 8.21
C SER A 108 -10.56 3.96 7.27
N TRP A 109 -10.54 4.23 5.95
CA TRP A 109 -10.94 3.25 4.95
C TRP A 109 -9.98 2.06 4.88
N LEU A 110 -8.67 2.30 4.96
CA LEU A 110 -7.66 1.24 4.95
C LEU A 110 -7.84 0.31 6.15
N GLU A 111 -8.09 0.88 7.33
CA GLU A 111 -8.37 0.14 8.57
C GLU A 111 -9.64 -0.70 8.47
N ASP A 112 -10.74 -0.14 7.96
CA ASP A 112 -12.00 -0.87 7.77
C ASP A 112 -11.87 -2.03 6.78
N VAL A 113 -11.19 -1.80 5.65
CA VAL A 113 -11.06 -2.79 4.56
C VAL A 113 -10.14 -3.96 4.92
N TYR A 114 -9.11 -3.72 5.74
CA TYR A 114 -8.09 -4.71 6.09
C TYR A 114 -8.07 -5.02 7.59
N GLU A 115 -9.19 -4.79 8.29
CA GLU A 115 -9.33 -5.05 9.72
C GLU A 115 -9.06 -6.52 10.07
N ASP A 116 -9.41 -7.44 9.16
CA ASP A 116 -9.13 -8.87 9.25
C ASP A 116 -7.63 -9.18 9.37
N THR A 117 -6.77 -8.34 8.79
CA THR A 117 -5.32 -8.48 8.89
C THR A 117 -4.73 -7.88 10.17
N ARG A 118 -5.52 -7.17 10.99
CA ARG A 118 -5.01 -6.51 12.20
C ARG A 118 -4.43 -7.51 13.20
N ALA A 119 -5.04 -8.69 13.31
CA ALA A 119 -4.61 -9.73 14.26
C ALA A 119 -3.25 -10.35 13.91
N SER A 120 -2.79 -10.25 12.66
CA SER A 120 -1.47 -10.78 12.27
C SER A 120 -0.32 -9.80 12.52
N ILE A 121 -0.63 -8.55 12.90
CA ILE A 121 0.37 -7.50 13.12
C ILE A 121 0.98 -7.63 14.50
N THR A 122 2.28 -7.89 14.56
CA THR A 122 3.07 -7.86 15.80
C THR A 122 3.69 -6.48 16.04
N ASP A 123 4.06 -6.17 17.28
CA ASP A 123 4.76 -4.92 17.61
C ASP A 123 6.11 -4.81 16.89
N HIS A 124 6.79 -5.94 16.68
CA HIS A 124 8.01 -5.97 15.89
C HIS A 124 7.76 -5.54 14.44
N MET A 125 6.70 -6.06 13.79
CA MET A 125 6.33 -5.64 12.43
C MET A 125 6.01 -4.14 12.38
N ARG A 126 5.30 -3.60 13.39
CA ARG A 126 5.03 -2.15 13.48
C ARG A 126 6.33 -1.36 13.56
N SER A 127 7.28 -1.79 14.40
CA SER A 127 8.57 -1.10 14.58
C SER A 127 9.43 -1.07 13.32
N VAL A 128 9.30 -2.08 12.45
CA VAL A 128 10.04 -2.17 11.19
C VAL A 128 9.34 -1.39 10.06
N TRP A 129 8.01 -1.45 9.99
CA TRP A 129 7.22 -0.99 8.84
C TRP A 129 6.46 0.31 9.06
N LEU A 130 6.55 0.93 10.23
CA LEU A 130 6.01 2.27 10.47
C LEU A 130 7.12 3.19 10.94
N PRO A 131 7.13 4.46 10.51
CA PRO A 131 8.12 5.42 10.99
C PRO A 131 7.98 5.65 12.50
N SER A 132 9.12 5.92 13.16
CA SER A 132 9.20 6.07 14.62
C SER A 132 8.23 7.10 15.19
N ILE A 133 7.91 8.15 14.42
CA ILE A 133 6.93 9.18 14.80
C ILE A 133 5.50 8.64 15.01
N VAL A 134 5.18 7.47 14.45
CA VAL A 134 3.89 6.80 14.59
C VAL A 134 3.94 5.69 15.65
N THR A 135 5.13 5.16 15.96
CA THR A 135 5.30 4.02 16.86
C THR A 135 5.83 4.40 18.25
N GLN A 136 6.42 5.58 18.41
CA GLN A 136 6.87 6.11 19.69
C GLN A 136 5.85 7.12 20.25
N PRO A 137 5.58 7.09 21.57
CA PRO A 137 4.88 8.20 22.22
C PRO A 137 5.65 9.51 21.99
N LEU A 138 4.95 10.60 21.71
CA LEU A 138 5.53 11.95 21.71
C LEU A 138 6.27 12.14 23.04
N GLU A 139 7.59 12.33 22.99
CA GLU A 139 8.33 12.73 24.18
C GLU A 139 7.72 14.04 24.71
N PRO A 140 7.45 14.15 26.02
CA PRO A 140 6.94 15.38 26.59
C PRO A 140 7.94 16.51 26.30
N LEU A 141 7.41 17.65 25.83
CA LEU A 141 8.22 18.84 25.59
C LEU A 141 8.99 19.21 26.86
N PRO A 142 10.27 19.63 26.75
CA PRO A 142 11.02 20.07 27.92
C PRO A 142 10.29 21.26 28.56
N ASP A 143 10.09 21.19 29.87
CA ASP A 143 9.59 22.32 30.66
C ASP A 143 10.59 23.49 30.50
N PHE A 144 10.14 24.59 29.90
CA PHE A 144 10.88 25.85 29.80
C PHE A 144 10.61 26.75 31.00
#